data_AF-A0A3M3K1V5-F1
#
_entry.id   AF-A0A3M3K1V5-F1
#
_cell.length_a   1.000
_cell.length_b   1.000
_cell.length_c   1.000
_cell.angle_alpha   90.00
_cell.angle_beta   90.00
_cell.angle_gamma   90.00
#
_symmetry.space_group_name_H-M   'P 1'
#
loop_
_entity.id
_entity.type
_entity.pdbx_description
1 polymer ?
#
loop_
_entity_poly.entity_id
_entity_poly.type
_entity_poly.pdbx_seq_one_letter_code
_entity_poly.pdbx_strand_id
1 'polypeptide(L)'
;QGPQKAQFDNPVDLIVVPTSNDDQINGVIELGFLRPLTEQDVEFLELVSDNVGTSIEAARYRQRLQEVLAETQQLNEELQVQQEELRTANEELEEQSRILKESQAHLETQQAELEQTNEQLAEQSKALAEQRDALDRKNEELNMAQAELQARADELQRSSKYKSEFLANMSHELRTPLNSSLILAKLLAENPKENLTAEQVKFAESIYSAGNDLLNLINDILDISKVEAGKLEVRPENSSV
;
A
#
# COMPACT_ATOMS: atom_id res chain seq x y z
N GLN A 1 -18.21 -94.21 39.81
CA GLN A 1 -17.66 -94.34 41.17
C GLN A 1 -17.63 -92.93 41.75
N GLY A 2 -18.56 -92.60 42.65
CA GLY A 2 -18.68 -91.26 43.24
C GLY A 2 -17.74 -91.09 44.45
N PRO A 3 -17.35 -89.86 44.82
CA PRO A 3 -16.50 -89.63 45.97
C PRO A 3 -17.27 -89.98 47.25
N GLN A 4 -16.63 -90.80 48.10
CA GLN A 4 -17.09 -91.14 49.43
C GLN A 4 -17.06 -89.84 50.27
N LYS A 5 -18.22 -89.32 50.66
CA LYS A 5 -18.31 -88.20 51.61
C LYS A 5 -17.67 -88.68 52.92
N ALA A 6 -16.61 -88.00 53.35
CA ALA A 6 -16.11 -88.14 54.71
C ALA A 6 -17.24 -87.79 55.67
N GLN A 7 -17.69 -88.77 56.45
CA GLN A 7 -18.64 -88.56 57.53
C GLN A 7 -17.83 -88.07 58.73
N PHE A 8 -17.94 -86.78 59.05
CA PHE A 8 -17.36 -86.22 60.26
C PHE A 8 -18.31 -86.53 61.42
N ASP A 9 -17.79 -87.13 62.50
CA ASP A 9 -18.54 -87.33 63.74
C ASP A 9 -18.94 -85.96 64.33
N ASN A 10 -20.15 -85.84 64.87
CA ASN A 10 -20.59 -84.61 65.54
C ASN A 10 -19.79 -84.38 66.83
N PRO A 11 -19.38 -83.13 67.13
CA PRO A 11 -18.71 -82.82 68.38
C PRO A 11 -19.62 -83.14 69.58
N VAL A 12 -19.03 -83.72 70.61
CA VAL A 12 -19.69 -84.09 71.86
C VAL A 12 -19.85 -82.85 72.74
N ASP A 13 -18.80 -82.03 72.82
CA ASP A 13 -18.78 -80.75 73.54
C ASP A 13 -18.23 -79.62 72.65
N LEU A 14 -18.64 -78.39 72.96
CA LEU A 14 -18.20 -77.17 72.30
C LEU A 14 -17.70 -76.18 73.35
N ILE A 15 -16.55 -75.57 73.10
CA ILE A 15 -16.05 -74.44 73.91
C ILE A 15 -15.85 -73.22 73.03
N VAL A 16 -16.18 -72.07 73.60
CA VAL A 16 -16.04 -70.75 72.98
C VAL A 16 -15.26 -69.87 73.94
N VAL A 17 -14.09 -69.41 73.53
CA VAL A 17 -13.20 -68.58 74.35
C VAL A 17 -12.92 -67.27 73.62
N PRO A 18 -13.15 -66.09 74.24
CA PRO A 18 -12.79 -64.82 73.63
C PRO A 18 -11.27 -64.68 73.56
N THR A 19 -10.76 -64.05 72.51
CA THR A 19 -9.35 -63.62 72.46
C THR A 19 -9.26 -62.15 72.77
N SER A 20 -8.25 -61.75 73.53
CA SER A 20 -8.06 -60.36 73.92
C SER A 20 -6.65 -59.85 73.60
N ASN A 21 -6.52 -58.55 73.42
CA ASN A 21 -5.25 -57.84 73.42
C ASN A 21 -5.43 -56.58 74.29
N ASP A 22 -4.60 -56.39 75.32
CA ASP A 22 -4.74 -55.31 76.31
C ASP A 22 -6.18 -55.16 76.85
N ASP A 23 -6.77 -56.26 77.33
CA ASP A 23 -8.15 -56.36 77.85
C ASP A 23 -9.28 -56.02 76.84
N GLN A 24 -8.95 -55.80 75.57
CA GLN A 24 -9.95 -55.62 74.51
C GLN A 24 -10.16 -56.91 73.72
N ILE A 25 -11.40 -57.41 73.73
CA ILE A 25 -11.78 -58.59 72.94
C ILE A 25 -11.70 -58.25 71.46
N ASN A 26 -10.88 -59.00 70.72
CA ASN A 26 -10.63 -58.76 69.30
C ASN A 26 -10.98 -59.96 68.40
N GLY A 27 -11.42 -61.06 69.00
CA GLY A 27 -11.80 -62.30 68.32
C GLY A 27 -12.42 -63.31 69.28
N VAL A 28 -12.83 -64.45 68.73
CA VAL A 28 -13.40 -65.59 69.46
C VAL A 28 -12.87 -66.88 68.83
N ILE A 29 -12.44 -67.83 69.66
CA ILE A 29 -12.04 -69.18 69.25
C ILE A 29 -13.20 -70.13 69.58
N GLU A 30 -13.61 -70.92 68.59
CA GLU A 30 -14.62 -71.98 68.74
C GLU A 30 -13.97 -73.33 68.45
N LEU A 31 -14.07 -74.29 69.38
CA LEU A 31 -13.51 -75.63 69.23
C LEU A 31 -14.53 -76.69 69.62
N GLY A 32 -14.82 -77.59 68.68
CA GLY A 32 -15.63 -78.79 68.91
C GLY A 32 -14.76 -79.98 69.27
N PHE A 33 -15.07 -80.65 70.38
CA PHE A 33 -14.35 -81.81 70.87
C PHE A 33 -15.15 -83.10 70.62
N LEU A 34 -14.51 -84.14 70.10
CA LEU A 34 -15.11 -85.47 69.94
C LEU A 34 -15.12 -86.30 71.24
N ARG A 35 -14.67 -85.70 72.35
CA ARG A 35 -14.67 -86.25 73.73
C ARG A 35 -15.18 -85.18 74.70
N PRO A 36 -15.61 -85.55 75.92
CA PRO A 36 -15.94 -84.57 76.94
C PRO A 36 -14.75 -83.64 77.26
N LEU A 37 -15.05 -82.37 77.52
CA LEU A 37 -14.08 -81.37 77.96
C LEU A 37 -13.51 -81.71 79.34
N THR A 38 -12.21 -81.49 79.52
CA THR A 38 -11.54 -81.57 80.83
C THR A 38 -11.12 -80.18 81.32
N GLU A 39 -10.90 -80.01 82.62
CA GLU A 39 -10.43 -78.74 83.20
C GLU A 39 -9.11 -78.27 82.58
N GLN A 40 -8.21 -79.21 82.24
CA GLN A 40 -6.96 -78.91 81.54
C GLN A 40 -7.18 -78.33 80.13
N ASP A 41 -8.26 -78.71 79.44
CA ASP A 41 -8.58 -78.15 78.11
C ASP A 41 -9.00 -76.68 78.23
N VAL A 42 -9.74 -76.33 79.29
CA VAL A 42 -10.18 -74.96 79.57
C VAL A 42 -9.00 -74.07 79.96
N GLU A 43 -8.18 -74.50 80.94
CA GLU A 43 -7.00 -73.74 81.37
C GLU A 43 -6.01 -73.50 80.23
N PHE A 44 -5.81 -74.50 79.36
CA PHE A 44 -4.94 -74.34 78.19
C PHE A 44 -5.48 -73.31 77.20
N LEU A 45 -6.79 -73.31 76.94
CA LEU A 45 -7.41 -72.36 76.03
C LEU A 45 -7.40 -70.95 76.59
N GLU A 46 -7.61 -70.78 77.90
CA GLU A 46 -7.45 -69.49 78.57
C GLU A 46 -6.01 -68.98 78.42
N LEU A 47 -5.00 -69.83 78.67
CA LEU A 47 -3.58 -69.47 78.53
C LEU A 47 -3.18 -69.07 77.10
N VAL A 48 -3.78 -69.69 76.08
CA VAL A 48 -3.44 -69.44 74.67
C VAL A 48 -4.27 -68.30 74.07
N SER A 49 -5.46 -68.02 74.61
CA SER A 49 -6.41 -67.03 74.07
C SER A 49 -5.81 -65.62 73.91
N ASP A 50 -5.05 -65.13 74.89
CA ASP A 50 -4.41 -63.81 74.84
C ASP A 50 -3.25 -63.74 73.84
N ASN A 51 -2.47 -64.82 73.72
CA ASN A 51 -1.41 -64.92 72.72
C ASN A 51 -1.98 -64.94 71.29
N VAL A 52 -3.13 -65.61 71.11
CA VAL A 52 -3.87 -65.59 69.84
C VAL A 52 -4.44 -64.21 69.57
N GLY A 53 -5.02 -63.54 70.57
CA GLY A 53 -5.53 -62.17 70.45
C GLY A 53 -4.44 -61.17 70.05
N THR A 54 -3.30 -61.18 70.74
CA THR A 54 -2.12 -60.38 70.38
C THR A 54 -1.67 -60.64 68.93
N SER A 55 -1.67 -61.90 68.50
CA SER A 55 -1.25 -62.29 67.14
C SER A 55 -2.25 -61.82 66.07
N ILE A 56 -3.56 -61.88 66.35
CA ILE A 56 -4.62 -61.35 65.48
C ILE A 56 -4.46 -59.84 65.32
N GLU A 57 -4.22 -59.11 66.41
CA GLU A 57 -4.04 -57.67 66.35
C GLU A 57 -2.80 -57.28 65.55
N ALA A 58 -1.67 -57.94 65.78
CA ALA A 58 -0.46 -57.74 65.00
C ALA A 58 -0.64 -58.10 63.51
N ALA A 59 -1.49 -59.07 63.18
CA ALA A 59 -1.83 -59.39 61.78
C ALA A 59 -2.71 -58.31 61.14
N ARG A 60 -3.78 -57.86 61.82
CA ARG A 60 -4.66 -56.79 61.35
C ARG A 60 -3.91 -55.47 61.18
N TYR A 61 -3.07 -55.10 62.14
CA TYR A 61 -2.25 -53.89 62.07
C TYR A 61 -1.29 -53.92 60.88
N ARG A 62 -0.61 -55.05 60.64
CA ARG A 62 0.25 -55.21 59.45
C ARG A 62 -0.53 -55.11 58.14
N GLN A 63 -1.72 -55.71 58.07
CA GLN A 63 -2.57 -55.58 56.89
C GLN A 63 -2.96 -54.11 56.65
N ARG A 64 -3.39 -53.39 57.70
CA ARG A 64 -3.78 -51.98 57.57
C ARG A 64 -2.61 -51.10 57.16
N LEU A 65 -1.42 -51.36 57.70
CA LEU A 65 -0.21 -50.66 57.28
C LEU A 65 0.10 -50.89 55.80
N GLN A 66 -0.05 -52.12 55.31
CA GLN A 66 0.17 -52.43 53.90
C GLN A 66 -0.84 -51.72 52.99
N GLU A 67 -2.13 -51.69 53.37
CA GLU A 67 -3.17 -50.96 52.65
C GLU A 67 -2.85 -49.46 52.55
N VAL A 68 -2.55 -48.82 53.69
CA VAL A 68 -2.26 -47.37 53.73
C VAL A 68 -0.97 -47.04 52.99
N LEU A 69 0.06 -47.90 53.09
CA LEU A 69 1.30 -47.70 52.36
C LEU A 69 1.06 -47.78 50.84
N ALA A 70 0.27 -48.75 50.38
CA ALA A 70 -0.07 -48.90 48.97
C ALA A 70 -0.86 -47.68 48.46
N GLU A 71 -1.86 -47.22 49.22
CA GLU A 71 -2.63 -46.01 48.89
C GLU A 71 -1.75 -44.76 48.83
N THR A 72 -0.83 -44.60 49.79
CA THR A 72 0.10 -43.47 49.82
C THR A 72 1.09 -43.51 48.65
N GLN A 73 1.57 -44.69 48.27
CA GLN A 73 2.44 -44.85 47.10
C GLN A 73 1.70 -44.48 45.82
N GLN A 74 0.49 -44.99 45.63
CA GLN A 74 -0.35 -44.67 44.48
C GLN A 74 -0.66 -43.17 44.38
N LEU A 75 -1.02 -42.52 45.50
CA LEU A 75 -1.30 -41.09 45.52
C LEU A 75 -0.06 -40.25 45.19
N ASN A 76 1.13 -40.66 45.65
CA ASN A 76 2.38 -39.99 45.28
C ASN A 76 2.70 -40.13 43.79
N GLU A 77 2.47 -41.31 43.21
CA GLU A 77 2.64 -41.52 41.76
C GLU A 77 1.68 -40.64 40.97
N GLU A 78 0.41 -40.59 41.35
CA GLU A 78 -0.60 -39.73 40.70
C GLU A 78 -0.25 -38.24 40.83
N LEU A 79 0.18 -37.80 42.01
CA LEU A 79 0.60 -36.42 42.23
C LEU A 79 1.82 -36.06 41.38
N GLN A 80 2.78 -36.98 41.24
CA GLN A 80 3.96 -36.77 40.41
C GLN A 80 3.59 -36.63 38.93
N VAL A 81 2.65 -37.45 38.45
CA VAL A 81 2.13 -37.33 37.08
C VAL A 81 1.44 -35.98 36.88
N GLN A 82 0.55 -35.57 37.79
CA GLN A 82 -0.12 -34.27 37.71
C GLN A 82 0.85 -33.09 37.73
N GLN A 83 1.90 -33.16 38.55
CA GLN A 83 2.93 -32.12 38.60
C GLN A 83 3.70 -32.00 37.29
N GLU A 84 4.01 -33.12 36.64
CA GLU A 84 4.68 -33.10 35.34
C GLU A 84 3.76 -32.57 34.23
N GLU A 85 2.49 -32.97 34.20
CA GLU A 85 1.50 -32.44 33.26
C GLU A 85 1.32 -30.92 33.41
N LEU A 86 1.19 -30.43 34.65
CA LEU A 86 1.10 -29.00 34.93
C LEU A 86 2.36 -28.26 34.52
N ARG A 87 3.53 -28.85 34.72
CA ARG A 87 4.80 -28.27 34.30
C ARG A 87 4.84 -28.13 32.77
N THR A 88 4.53 -29.18 32.03
CA THR A 88 4.49 -29.12 30.56
C THR A 88 3.46 -28.10 30.07
N ALA A 89 2.26 -28.06 30.67
CA ALA A 89 1.24 -27.09 30.31
C ALA A 89 1.68 -25.63 30.56
N ASN A 90 2.39 -25.37 31.66
CA ASN A 90 2.96 -24.05 31.94
C ASN A 90 4.06 -23.68 30.93
N GLU A 91 4.96 -24.62 30.60
CA GLU A 91 6.01 -24.41 29.59
C GLU A 91 5.40 -24.09 28.21
N GLU A 92 4.33 -24.77 27.80
CA GLU A 92 3.59 -24.47 26.56
C GLU A 92 2.91 -23.09 26.59
N LEU A 93 2.28 -22.72 27.71
CA LEU A 93 1.65 -21.40 27.87
C LEU A 93 2.67 -20.27 27.83
N GLU A 94 3.84 -20.46 28.43
CA GLU A 94 4.94 -19.48 28.37
C GLU A 94 5.42 -19.27 26.93
N GLU A 95 5.57 -20.35 26.15
CA GLU A 95 5.96 -20.24 24.74
C GLU A 95 4.89 -19.56 23.90
N GLN A 96 3.60 -19.89 24.09
CA GLN A 96 2.50 -19.21 23.41
C GLN A 96 2.47 -17.72 23.74
N SER A 97 2.67 -17.37 25.02
CA SER A 97 2.75 -15.97 25.46
C SER A 97 3.92 -15.24 24.81
N ARG A 98 5.09 -15.90 24.65
CA ARG A 98 6.24 -15.32 23.96
C ARG A 98 5.94 -15.04 22.49
N ILE A 99 5.38 -16.01 21.78
CA ILE A 99 4.99 -15.87 20.36
C ILE A 99 3.97 -14.75 20.19
N LEU A 100 2.96 -14.67 21.07
CA LEU A 100 1.94 -13.64 21.02
C LEU A 100 2.54 -12.24 21.21
N LYS A 101 3.49 -12.10 22.14
CA LYS A 101 4.19 -10.83 22.39
C LYS A 101 5.05 -10.41 21.21
N GLU A 102 5.75 -11.36 20.58
CA GLU A 102 6.52 -11.11 19.35
C GLU A 102 5.61 -10.67 18.20
N SER A 103 4.48 -11.36 18.01
CA SER A 103 3.47 -11.01 17.01
C SER A 103 2.86 -9.64 17.25
N GLN A 104 2.54 -9.30 18.50
CA GLN A 104 2.02 -7.98 18.86
C GLN A 104 3.04 -6.86 18.54
N ALA A 105 4.30 -7.02 18.93
CA ALA A 105 5.35 -6.05 18.63
C ALA A 105 5.54 -5.85 17.11
N HIS A 106 5.44 -6.94 16.34
CA HIS A 106 5.48 -6.87 14.88
C HIS A 106 4.30 -6.10 14.28
N LEU A 107 3.08 -6.35 14.77
CA LEU A 107 1.88 -5.63 14.34
C LEU A 107 1.92 -4.14 14.69
N GLU A 108 2.42 -3.78 15.87
CA GLU A 108 2.61 -2.38 16.28
C GLU A 108 3.59 -1.66 15.34
N THR A 109 4.68 -2.34 14.95
CA THR A 109 5.63 -1.80 13.97
C THR A 109 4.99 -1.60 12.60
N GLN A 110 4.24 -2.60 12.10
CA GLN A 110 3.52 -2.49 10.82
C GLN A 110 2.47 -1.37 10.83
N GLN A 111 1.75 -1.19 11.95
CA GLN A 111 0.79 -0.09 12.07
C GLN A 111 1.46 1.28 11.98
N ALA A 112 2.60 1.47 12.66
CA ALA A 112 3.37 2.71 12.59
C ALA A 112 3.88 2.99 11.17
N GLU A 113 4.39 1.97 10.46
CA GLU A 113 4.83 2.11 9.06
C GLU A 113 3.67 2.47 8.11
N LEU A 114 2.49 1.87 8.31
CA LEU A 114 1.30 2.18 7.52
C LEU A 114 0.80 3.60 7.77
N GLU A 115 0.81 4.05 9.03
CA GLU A 115 0.43 5.41 9.39
C GLU A 115 1.35 6.43 8.72
N GLN A 116 2.67 6.23 8.81
CA GLN A 116 3.67 7.06 8.12
C GLN A 116 3.48 7.06 6.59
N THR A 117 3.20 5.90 6.00
CA THR A 117 2.99 5.79 4.55
C THR A 117 1.72 6.53 4.12
N ASN A 118 0.64 6.43 4.92
CA ASN A 118 -0.60 7.15 4.66
C ASN A 118 -0.42 8.68 4.77
N GLU A 119 0.34 9.15 5.75
CA GLU A 119 0.70 10.57 5.86
C GLU A 119 1.47 11.05 4.62
N GLN A 120 2.49 10.31 4.17
CA GLN A 120 3.24 10.63 2.96
C GLN A 120 2.36 10.65 1.71
N LEU A 121 1.45 9.68 1.57
CA LEU A 121 0.48 9.64 0.47
C LEU A 121 -0.45 10.85 0.49
N ALA A 122 -0.92 11.26 1.67
CA ALA A 122 -1.76 12.44 1.82
C ALA A 122 -1.02 13.72 1.41
N GLU A 123 0.23 13.89 1.83
CA GLU A 123 1.08 15.01 1.42
C GLU A 123 1.33 15.03 -0.08
N GLN A 124 1.67 13.88 -0.69
CA GLN A 124 1.85 13.78 -2.14
C GLN A 124 0.57 14.09 -2.91
N SER A 125 -0.59 13.59 -2.44
CA SER A 125 -1.88 13.87 -3.06
C SER A 125 -2.19 15.37 -3.05
N LYS A 126 -1.92 16.03 -1.92
CA LYS A 126 -2.07 17.49 -1.80
C LYS A 126 -1.14 18.25 -2.75
N ALA A 127 0.14 17.89 -2.79
CA ALA A 127 1.11 18.52 -3.68
C ALA A 127 0.74 18.37 -5.16
N LEU A 128 0.25 17.18 -5.56
CA LEU A 128 -0.24 16.93 -6.92
C LEU A 128 -1.48 17.76 -7.26
N ALA A 129 -2.40 17.94 -6.30
CA ALA A 129 -3.57 18.80 -6.49
C ALA A 129 -3.16 20.26 -6.69
N GLU A 130 -2.24 20.78 -5.87
CA GLU A 130 -1.71 22.14 -6.01
C GLU A 130 -0.97 22.34 -7.35
N GLN A 131 -0.18 21.34 -7.78
CA GLN A 131 0.51 21.38 -9.06
C GLN A 131 -0.47 21.38 -10.23
N ARG A 132 -1.54 20.57 -10.15
CA ARG A 132 -2.58 20.53 -11.17
C ARG A 132 -3.27 21.90 -11.29
N ASP A 133 -3.67 22.50 -10.17
CA ASP A 133 -4.33 23.81 -10.17
C ASP A 133 -3.41 24.90 -10.76
N ALA A 134 -2.12 24.84 -10.47
CA ALA A 134 -1.13 25.75 -11.05
C ALA A 134 -0.99 25.56 -12.57
N LEU A 135 -1.00 24.31 -13.05
CA LEU A 135 -0.96 23.98 -14.48
C LEU A 135 -2.23 24.45 -15.20
N ASP A 136 -3.40 24.27 -14.59
CA ASP A 136 -4.67 24.69 -15.18
C ASP A 136 -4.69 26.22 -15.37
N ARG A 137 -4.24 27.00 -14.37
CA ARG A 137 -4.06 28.47 -14.51
C ARG A 137 -3.05 28.84 -15.59
N LYS A 138 -1.93 28.13 -15.68
CA LYS A 138 -0.91 28.38 -16.72
C LYS A 138 -1.44 28.10 -18.11
N ASN A 139 -2.26 27.06 -18.29
CA ASN A 139 -2.91 26.76 -19.55
C ASN A 139 -3.92 27.84 -19.94
N GLU A 140 -4.70 28.37 -18.98
CA GLU A 140 -5.60 29.49 -19.23
C GLU A 140 -4.84 30.74 -19.67
N GLU A 141 -3.77 31.12 -18.96
CA GLU A 141 -2.89 32.23 -19.34
C GLU A 141 -2.30 32.06 -20.75
N LEU A 142 -1.81 30.86 -21.07
CA LEU A 142 -1.26 30.53 -22.38
C LEU A 142 -2.32 30.64 -23.49
N ASN A 143 -3.53 30.13 -23.25
CA ASN A 143 -4.62 30.22 -24.22
C ASN A 143 -5.01 31.67 -24.49
N MET A 144 -5.06 32.51 -23.45
CA MET A 144 -5.33 33.95 -23.60
C MET A 144 -4.22 34.65 -24.40
N ALA A 145 -2.96 34.37 -24.07
CA ALA A 145 -1.82 34.95 -24.79
C ALA A 145 -1.80 34.51 -26.26
N GLN A 146 -2.09 33.24 -26.55
CA GLN A 146 -2.18 32.73 -27.92
C GLN A 146 -3.32 33.40 -28.71
N ALA A 147 -4.48 33.61 -28.08
CA ALA A 147 -5.60 34.31 -28.69
C ALA A 147 -5.27 35.78 -29.00
N GLU A 148 -4.61 36.49 -28.08
CA GLU A 148 -4.15 37.87 -28.32
C GLU A 148 -3.14 37.92 -29.47
N LEU A 149 -2.17 37.00 -29.46
CA LEU A 149 -1.11 36.96 -30.47
C LEU A 149 -1.68 36.68 -31.86
N GLN A 150 -2.68 35.79 -31.96
CA GLN A 150 -3.41 35.54 -33.19
C GLN A 150 -4.16 36.79 -33.67
N ALA A 151 -4.88 37.48 -32.78
CA ALA A 151 -5.60 38.70 -33.13
C ALA A 151 -4.65 39.80 -33.66
N ARG A 152 -3.47 39.96 -33.05
CA ARG A 152 -2.45 40.91 -33.54
C ARG A 152 -1.86 40.50 -34.88
N ALA A 153 -1.62 39.21 -35.09
CA ALA A 153 -1.14 38.70 -36.38
C ALA A 153 -2.16 38.98 -37.50
N ASP A 154 -3.45 38.74 -37.24
CA ASP A 154 -4.54 39.02 -38.17
C ASP A 154 -4.66 40.53 -38.48
N GLU A 155 -4.56 41.38 -37.47
CA GLU A 155 -4.56 42.84 -37.63
C GLU A 155 -3.36 43.31 -38.47
N LEU A 156 -2.16 42.81 -38.18
CA LEU A 156 -0.95 43.14 -38.92
C LEU A 156 -1.07 42.70 -40.39
N GLN A 157 -1.59 41.51 -40.64
CA GLN A 157 -1.81 41.00 -42.00
C GLN A 157 -2.82 41.87 -42.75
N ARG A 158 -3.90 42.29 -42.09
CA ARG A 158 -4.91 43.18 -42.66
C ARG A 158 -4.32 44.56 -42.98
N SER A 159 -3.54 45.13 -42.07
CA SER A 159 -2.84 46.40 -42.27
C SER A 159 -1.85 46.33 -43.43
N SER A 160 -1.05 45.27 -43.50
CA SER A 160 -0.12 45.02 -44.61
C SER A 160 -0.84 44.94 -45.95
N LYS A 161 -1.95 44.18 -46.01
CA LYS A 161 -2.79 44.09 -47.21
C LYS A 161 -3.34 45.45 -47.65
N TYR A 162 -3.91 46.23 -46.74
CA TYR A 162 -4.41 47.57 -47.05
C TYR A 162 -3.29 48.52 -47.52
N LYS A 163 -2.11 48.48 -46.88
CA LYS A 163 -0.94 49.27 -47.31
C LYS A 163 -0.55 48.91 -48.74
N SER A 164 -0.48 47.62 -49.08
CA SER A 164 -0.16 47.18 -50.44
C SER A 164 -1.20 47.61 -51.47
N GLU A 165 -2.49 47.43 -51.17
CA GLU A 165 -3.59 47.81 -52.07
C GLU A 165 -3.63 49.34 -52.29
N PHE A 166 -3.44 50.11 -51.22
CA PHE A 166 -3.38 51.57 -51.30
C PHE A 166 -2.23 52.05 -52.17
N LEU A 167 -1.01 51.52 -51.97
CA LEU A 167 0.16 51.95 -52.73
C LEU A 167 0.08 51.54 -54.20
N ALA A 168 -0.47 50.36 -54.50
CA ALA A 168 -0.73 49.94 -55.88
C ALA A 168 -1.73 50.88 -56.58
N ASN A 169 -2.85 51.20 -55.91
CA ASN A 169 -3.87 52.09 -56.47
C ASN A 169 -3.33 53.51 -56.66
N MET A 170 -2.69 54.09 -55.64
CA MET A 170 -2.10 55.43 -55.73
C MET A 170 -1.03 55.53 -56.82
N SER A 171 -0.18 54.51 -56.98
CA SER A 171 0.80 54.51 -58.08
C SER A 171 0.14 54.53 -59.45
N HIS A 172 -0.93 53.74 -59.65
CA HIS A 172 -1.67 53.74 -60.91
C HIS A 172 -2.35 55.09 -61.20
N GLU A 173 -2.95 55.70 -60.18
CA GLU A 173 -3.62 57.00 -60.28
C GLU A 173 -2.64 58.16 -60.49
N LEU A 174 -1.42 58.07 -59.96
CA LEU A 174 -0.37 59.08 -60.17
C LEU A 174 0.37 58.91 -61.51
N ARG A 175 0.60 57.66 -61.95
CA ARG A 175 1.32 57.37 -63.19
C ARG A 175 0.60 57.90 -64.43
N THR A 176 -0.73 57.79 -64.45
CA THR A 176 -1.55 58.17 -65.60
C THR A 176 -1.44 59.66 -65.96
N PRO A 177 -1.72 60.62 -65.05
CA PRO A 177 -1.56 62.05 -65.33
C PRO A 177 -0.10 62.47 -65.51
N LEU A 178 0.83 61.80 -64.81
CA LEU A 178 2.27 62.08 -64.94
C LEU A 178 2.80 61.68 -66.32
N ASN A 179 2.44 60.50 -66.84
CA ASN A 179 2.80 60.08 -68.19
C ASN A 179 2.20 61.00 -69.25
N SER A 180 0.95 61.43 -69.09
CA SER A 180 0.34 62.40 -70.01
C SER A 180 1.12 63.73 -70.01
N SER A 181 1.54 64.20 -68.83
CA SER A 181 2.34 65.43 -68.68
C SER A 181 3.76 65.27 -69.25
N LEU A 182 4.38 64.10 -69.10
CA LEU A 182 5.68 63.76 -69.66
C LEU A 182 5.66 63.68 -71.19
N ILE A 183 4.61 63.11 -71.79
CA ILE A 183 4.44 63.09 -73.25
C ILE A 183 4.36 64.51 -73.79
N LEU A 184 3.58 65.38 -73.15
CA LEU A 184 3.47 66.79 -73.52
C LEU A 184 4.81 67.51 -73.38
N ALA A 185 5.52 67.33 -72.25
CA ALA A 185 6.85 67.92 -72.04
C ALA A 185 7.87 67.42 -73.08
N LYS A 186 7.83 66.13 -73.44
CA LYS A 186 8.69 65.54 -74.48
C LYS A 186 8.40 66.10 -75.87
N LEU A 187 7.12 66.21 -76.24
CA LEU A 187 6.72 66.79 -77.54
C LEU A 187 7.13 68.27 -77.65
N LEU A 188 7.07 69.02 -76.54
CA LEU A 188 7.56 70.39 -76.47
C LEU A 188 9.09 70.46 -76.56
N ALA A 189 9.81 69.52 -75.92
CA ALA A 189 11.27 69.44 -75.99
C ALA A 189 11.78 69.05 -77.40
N GLU A 190 11.10 68.14 -78.09
CA GLU A 190 11.44 67.75 -79.46
C GLU A 190 11.23 68.88 -80.48
N ASN A 191 10.36 69.86 -80.15
CA ASN A 191 10.08 71.06 -80.95
C ASN A 191 10.03 70.83 -82.48
N PRO A 192 9.29 69.83 -82.99
CA PRO A 192 9.37 69.43 -84.41
C PRO A 192 8.84 70.49 -85.38
N LYS A 193 8.11 71.50 -84.89
CA LYS A 193 7.60 72.63 -85.67
C LYS A 193 8.48 73.88 -85.57
N GLU A 194 9.60 73.82 -84.86
CA GLU A 194 10.56 74.91 -84.62
C GLU A 194 9.92 76.22 -84.14
N ASN A 195 8.86 76.13 -83.32
CA ASN A 195 8.08 77.29 -82.87
C ASN A 195 8.39 77.75 -81.43
N LEU A 196 9.29 77.05 -80.74
CA LEU A 196 9.78 77.40 -79.40
C LEU A 196 11.21 77.94 -79.44
N THR A 197 11.55 78.85 -78.53
CA THR A 197 12.92 79.33 -78.34
C THR A 197 13.80 78.27 -77.67
N ALA A 198 15.12 78.38 -77.84
CA ALA A 198 16.07 77.45 -77.22
C ALA A 198 15.94 77.39 -75.68
N GLU A 199 15.58 78.50 -75.03
CA GLU A 199 15.34 78.55 -73.58
C GLU A 199 14.03 77.84 -73.19
N GLN A 200 12.97 77.96 -74.01
CA GLN A 200 11.70 77.24 -73.81
C GLN A 200 11.84 75.73 -74.02
N VAL A 201 12.63 75.31 -75.00
CA VAL A 201 12.99 73.89 -75.20
C VAL A 201 13.72 73.35 -73.97
N LYS A 202 14.71 74.09 -73.44
CA LYS A 202 15.45 73.71 -72.23
C LYS A 202 14.56 73.60 -70.99
N PHE A 203 13.52 74.44 -70.86
CA PHE A 203 12.53 74.29 -69.80
C PHE A 203 11.68 73.02 -69.97
N ALA A 204 11.25 72.69 -71.18
CA ALA A 204 10.52 71.46 -71.47
C ALA A 204 11.36 70.20 -71.19
N GLU A 205 12.65 70.21 -71.55
CA GLU A 205 13.61 69.16 -71.22
C GLU A 205 13.78 69.00 -69.70
N SER A 206 13.85 70.10 -68.96
CA SER A 206 13.98 70.09 -67.50
C SER A 206 12.73 69.51 -66.82
N ILE A 207 11.53 69.89 -67.29
CA ILE A 207 10.24 69.34 -66.81
C ILE A 207 10.15 67.84 -67.12
N TYR A 208 10.58 67.43 -68.32
CA TYR A 208 10.62 66.03 -68.71
C TYR A 208 11.58 65.21 -67.84
N SER A 209 12.79 65.70 -67.60
CA SER A 209 13.77 65.03 -66.71
C SER A 209 13.23 64.89 -65.30
N ALA A 210 12.74 65.97 -64.70
CA ALA A 210 12.21 65.97 -63.34
C ALA A 210 10.97 65.05 -63.19
N GLY A 211 10.09 65.01 -64.21
CA GLY A 211 8.94 64.10 -64.18
C GLY A 211 9.35 62.63 -64.33
N ASN A 212 10.41 62.33 -65.08
CA ASN A 212 10.93 60.97 -65.23
C ASN A 212 11.61 60.48 -63.95
N ASP A 213 12.35 61.37 -63.27
CA ASP A 213 12.94 61.09 -61.95
C ASP A 213 11.85 60.80 -60.90
N LEU A 214 10.75 61.57 -60.91
CA LEU A 214 9.59 61.32 -60.04
C LEU A 214 8.92 59.98 -60.33
N LEU A 215 8.81 59.60 -61.61
CA LEU A 215 8.24 58.31 -62.01
C LEU A 215 9.07 57.14 -61.49
N ASN A 216 10.40 57.25 -61.59
CA ASN A 216 11.32 56.25 -61.05
C ASN A 216 11.18 56.12 -59.53
N LEU A 217 11.13 57.24 -58.80
CA LEU A 217 10.93 57.23 -57.35
C LEU A 217 9.61 56.57 -56.94
N ILE A 218 8.52 56.81 -57.70
CA ILE A 218 7.23 56.16 -57.45
C ILE A 218 7.32 54.64 -57.68
N ASN A 219 8.04 54.19 -58.71
CA ASN A 219 8.24 52.77 -58.97
C ASN A 219 9.06 52.10 -57.86
N ASP A 220 10.14 52.74 -57.40
CA ASP A 220 11.00 52.22 -56.33
C ASP A 220 10.22 52.02 -55.02
N ILE A 221 9.38 52.99 -54.65
CA ILE A 221 8.49 52.89 -53.46
C ILE A 221 7.51 51.72 -53.60
N LEU A 222 6.99 51.50 -54.80
CA LEU A 222 6.04 50.41 -55.06
C LEU A 222 6.72 49.03 -55.03
N ASP A 223 7.94 48.93 -55.55
CA ASP A 223 8.71 47.68 -55.53
C ASP A 223 9.14 47.32 -54.10
N ILE A 224 9.59 48.29 -53.29
CA ILE A 224 9.82 48.08 -51.84
C ILE A 224 8.56 47.55 -51.15
N SER A 225 7.40 48.11 -51.49
CA SER A 225 6.12 47.71 -50.89
C SER A 225 5.68 46.30 -51.30
N LYS A 226 6.04 45.84 -52.49
CA LYS A 226 5.84 44.44 -52.92
C LYS A 226 6.79 43.48 -52.22
N VAL A 227 8.03 43.90 -51.95
CA VAL A 227 9.01 43.12 -51.18
C VAL A 227 8.56 42.96 -49.72
N GLU A 228 8.16 44.05 -49.06
CA GLU A 228 7.63 44.01 -47.68
C GLU A 228 6.39 43.12 -47.54
N ALA A 229 5.57 43.02 -48.60
CA ALA A 229 4.39 42.16 -48.64
C ALA A 229 4.67 40.72 -49.10
N GLY A 230 5.93 40.38 -49.40
CA GLY A 230 6.33 39.04 -49.86
C GLY A 230 5.81 38.65 -51.26
N LYS A 231 5.42 39.63 -52.08
CA LYS A 231 4.82 39.43 -53.42
C LYS A 231 5.81 39.62 -54.58
N LEU A 232 7.11 39.74 -54.30
CA LEU A 232 8.12 39.88 -55.34
C LEU A 232 8.41 38.51 -55.97
N GLU A 233 7.83 38.24 -57.13
CA GLU A 233 8.19 37.06 -57.93
C GLU A 233 9.53 37.29 -58.63
N VAL A 234 10.57 36.65 -58.13
CA VAL A 234 11.89 36.64 -58.79
C VAL A 234 11.87 35.55 -59.85
N ARG A 235 12.04 35.92 -61.12
CA ARG A 235 12.28 34.97 -62.22
C ARG A 235 13.77 34.89 -62.46
N PRO A 236 14.45 33.80 -62.05
CA PRO A 236 15.85 33.62 -62.38
C PRO A 236 16.00 33.40 -63.89
N GLU A 237 16.74 34.27 -64.57
CA GLU A 237 17.25 34.02 -65.91
C GLU A 237 18.66 33.44 -65.81
N ASN A 238 18.90 32.35 -66.53
CA ASN A 238 20.24 31.77 -66.64
C ASN A 238 21.08 32.66 -67.54
N SER A 239 21.93 33.50 -66.96
CA SER A 239 23.01 34.16 -67.70
C SER A 239 24.08 33.11 -67.99
N SER A 240 24.18 32.66 -69.24
CA SER A 240 25.32 31.90 -69.72
C SER A 240 26.54 32.81 -69.73
N VAL A 241 27.45 32.59 -68.77
CA VAL A 241 28.81 33.17 -68.73
C VAL A 241 29.71 32.35 -69.65
#